data_AF-A0A8T3YCL8-F1
#
_entry.id   AF-A0A8T3YCL8-F1
#
_cell.length_a   1.000
_cell.length_b   1.000
_cell.length_c   1.000
_cell.angle_alpha   90.00
_cell.angle_beta   90.00
_cell.angle_gamma   90.00
#
_symmetry.space_group_name_H-M   'P 1'
#
loop_
_entity.id
_entity.type
_entity.pdbx_description
1 polymer ?
#
loop_
_entity_poly.entity_id
_entity_poly.type
_entity_poly.pdbx_seq_one_letter_code
_entity_poly.pdbx_strand_id
1 'polypeptide(L)'
;MDMKIVIYAVVIFAVAVLAWSITTMSNGAKTNPQYQYYNNLQQQSADGCGDLTETGNIQHLSHHPDQYSECIKKVDPQKFKEAVGGDRDNFLKSKGL
;
A
#
# COMPACT_ATOMS: atom_id res chain seq x y z
N MET A 1 29.27 24.14 40.92
CA MET A 1 28.48 24.26 39.69
C MET A 1 27.18 24.92 40.10
N ASP A 2 26.87 26.10 39.57
CA ASP A 2 25.72 26.90 40.00
C ASP A 2 24.41 26.14 39.75
N MET A 3 23.49 26.11 40.72
CA MET A 3 22.23 25.35 40.62
C MET A 3 21.41 25.78 39.39
N LYS A 4 21.56 27.05 38.98
CA LYS A 4 20.96 27.62 37.76
C LYS A 4 21.51 26.97 36.49
N ILE A 5 22.81 26.67 36.44
CA ILE A 5 23.46 26.05 35.28
C ILE A 5 22.93 24.63 35.07
N VAL A 6 22.72 23.88 36.16
CA VAL A 6 22.16 22.52 36.11
C VAL A 6 20.72 22.54 35.59
N ILE A 7 19.90 23.49 36.07
CA ILE A 7 18.51 23.64 35.60
C ILE A 7 18.46 24.00 34.11
N TYR A 8 19.29 24.94 33.66
CA TYR A 8 19.34 25.30 32.24
C TYR A 8 19.79 24.12 31.36
N ALA A 9 20.76 23.32 31.80
CA ALA A 9 21.23 22.15 31.07
C ALA A 9 20.13 21.09 30.89
N VAL A 10 19.34 20.83 31.94
CA VAL A 10 18.23 19.86 31.90
C VAL A 10 17.12 20.34 30.97
N VAL A 11 16.76 21.64 31.02
CA VAL A 11 15.72 22.21 30.17
C VAL A 11 16.13 22.16 28.69
N ILE A 12 17.37 22.54 28.36
CA ILE A 12 17.88 22.51 26.99
C ILE A 12 17.88 21.08 26.44
N PHE A 13 18.31 20.11 27.25
CA PHE A 13 18.30 18.70 26.85
C PHE A 13 16.86 18.19 26.59
N ALA A 14 15.90 18.53 27.45
CA ALA A 14 14.50 18.15 27.27
C ALA A 14 13.89 18.73 25.99
N VAL A 15 14.18 20.00 25.68
CA VAL A 15 13.72 20.65 24.43
C VAL A 15 14.35 19.99 23.20
N ALA A 16 15.63 19.62 23.26
CA ALA A 16 16.31 18.93 22.15
C ALA A 16 15.69 17.56 21.85
N VAL A 17 15.34 16.78 22.90
CA VAL A 17 14.70 15.46 22.74
C VAL A 17 13.29 15.60 22.14
N LEU A 18 12.51 16.60 22.57
CA LEU A 18 11.18 16.87 22.04
C LEU A 18 11.21 17.38 20.59
N ALA A 19 12.20 18.19 20.22
CA ALA A 19 12.38 18.61 18.83
C ALA A 19 12.77 17.43 17.92
N TRP A 20 13.61 16.53 18.42
CA TRP A 20 14.03 15.35 17.66
C TRP A 20 12.89 14.37 17.42
N SER A 21 12.04 14.11 18.42
CA SER A 21 10.91 13.19 18.30
C SER A 21 9.86 13.65 17.28
N ILE A 22 9.62 14.96 17.16
CA ILE A 22 8.72 15.52 16.12
C ILE A 22 9.25 15.18 14.72
N THR A 23 10.57 15.33 14.48
CA THR A 23 11.17 15.06 13.16
C THR A 23 11.21 13.58 12.80
N THR A 24 11.28 12.67 13.79
CA THR A 24 11.27 11.23 13.54
C THR A 24 9.88 10.71 13.21
N MET A 25 8.83 11.27 13.82
CA MET A 25 7.45 10.84 13.58
C MET A 25 6.89 11.35 12.24
N SER A 26 7.34 12.51 11.74
CA SER A 26 6.88 13.08 10.47
C SER A 26 7.42 12.38 9.20
N ASN A 27 8.44 11.53 9.31
CA ASN A 27 8.98 10.75 8.19
C ASN A 27 8.35 9.36 8.04
N GLY A 28 7.34 9.04 8.86
CA GLY A 28 6.70 7.71 8.91
C GLY A 28 5.65 7.44 7.83
N ALA A 29 5.15 8.45 7.13
CA ALA A 29 4.20 8.27 6.03
C ALA A 29 4.95 8.15 4.69
N LYS A 30 5.82 7.14 4.56
CA LYS A 30 6.25 6.71 3.22
C LYS A 30 5.03 6.08 2.56
N THR A 31 4.28 6.87 1.79
CA THR A 31 3.30 6.35 0.84
C THR A 31 4.01 5.28 0.01
N ASN A 32 3.58 4.04 0.17
CA ASN A 32 4.20 2.90 -0.48
C ASN A 32 4.27 3.17 -1.99
N PRO A 33 5.46 3.24 -2.63
CA PRO A 33 5.58 3.55 -4.05
C PRO A 33 4.79 2.57 -4.93
N GLN A 34 4.58 1.35 -4.42
CA GLN A 34 3.69 0.34 -4.98
C GLN A 34 2.25 0.88 -5.20
N TYR A 35 1.71 1.64 -4.23
CA TYR A 35 0.36 2.19 -4.29
C TYR A 35 0.23 3.29 -5.35
N GLN A 36 1.24 4.15 -5.48
CA GLN A 36 1.23 5.19 -6.52
C GLN A 36 1.34 4.61 -7.93
N TYR A 37 2.11 3.53 -8.10
CA TYR A 37 2.22 2.84 -9.39
C TYR A 37 0.86 2.25 -9.83
N TYR A 38 0.16 1.53 -8.96
CA TYR A 38 -1.15 0.96 -9.31
C TYR A 38 -2.24 1.99 -9.53
N ASN A 39 -2.28 3.08 -8.75
CA ASN A 39 -3.25 4.16 -9.01
C ASN A 39 -3.06 4.80 -10.39
N ASN A 40 -1.81 4.94 -10.85
CA ASN A 40 -1.54 5.47 -12.19
C ASN A 40 -1.94 4.48 -13.30
N LEU A 41 -1.70 3.17 -13.10
CA LEU A 41 -2.17 2.13 -14.03
C LEU A 41 -3.70 2.05 -14.11
N GLN A 42 -4.37 2.21 -12.97
CA GLN A 42 -5.83 2.20 -12.90
C GLN A 42 -6.45 3.38 -13.67
N GLN A 43 -5.79 4.54 -13.67
CA GLN A 43 -6.18 5.70 -14.48
C GLN A 43 -5.94 5.53 -15.99
N GLN A 44 -5.05 4.61 -16.41
CA GLN A 44 -4.72 4.42 -17.83
C GLN A 44 -5.64 3.44 -18.55
N SER A 45 -6.41 2.62 -17.84
CA SER A 45 -7.37 1.70 -18.45
C SER A 45 -8.77 2.33 -18.50
N ALA A 46 -9.36 2.40 -19.69
CA ALA A 46 -10.72 2.95 -19.89
C ALA A 46 -11.79 2.28 -19.00
N ASP A 47 -11.53 1.05 -18.57
CA ASP A 47 -12.42 0.23 -17.74
C ASP A 47 -12.08 0.24 -16.25
N GLY A 48 -11.04 0.97 -15.82
CA GLY A 48 -10.59 1.03 -14.40
C GLY A 48 -9.97 -0.26 -13.85
N CYS A 49 -9.69 -1.25 -14.71
CA CYS A 49 -9.14 -2.54 -14.32
C CYS A 49 -7.60 -2.60 -14.30
N GLY A 50 -6.91 -1.59 -14.82
CA GLY A 50 -5.45 -1.64 -15.01
C GLY A 50 -5.03 -2.64 -16.10
N ASP A 51 -3.73 -2.96 -16.14
CA ASP A 51 -3.17 -3.96 -17.04
C ASP A 51 -3.44 -5.39 -16.51
N LEU A 52 -4.25 -6.16 -17.24
CA LEU A 52 -4.62 -7.53 -16.88
C LEU A 52 -3.57 -8.59 -17.25
N THR A 53 -2.43 -8.17 -17.81
CA THR A 53 -1.27 -9.04 -18.07
C THR A 53 -0.20 -8.92 -16.98
N GLU A 54 -0.26 -7.86 -16.18
CA GLU A 54 0.70 -7.60 -15.12
C GLU A 54 0.34 -8.38 -13.84
N THR A 55 1.24 -9.27 -13.43
CA THR A 55 1.07 -10.12 -12.23
C THR A 55 0.70 -9.33 -10.98
N GLY A 56 1.36 -8.20 -10.74
CA GLY A 56 1.10 -7.37 -9.57
C GLY A 56 -0.29 -6.73 -9.55
N ASN A 57 -0.78 -6.30 -10.72
CA ASN A 57 -2.14 -5.77 -10.83
C ASN A 57 -3.18 -6.88 -10.61
N ILE A 58 -3.00 -8.07 -11.21
CA ILE A 58 -3.89 -9.21 -10.99
C ILE A 58 -3.96 -9.61 -9.51
N GLN A 59 -2.82 -9.58 -8.80
CA GLN A 59 -2.77 -9.81 -7.35
C GLN A 59 -3.55 -8.73 -6.58
N HIS A 60 -3.41 -7.46 -6.96
CA HIS A 60 -4.18 -6.38 -6.34
C HIS A 60 -5.68 -6.56 -6.54
N LEU A 61 -6.13 -6.86 -7.77
CA LEU A 61 -7.54 -7.10 -8.07
C LEU A 61 -8.09 -8.27 -7.25
N SER A 62 -7.36 -9.38 -7.19
CA SER A 62 -7.78 -10.56 -6.41
C SER A 62 -7.75 -10.34 -4.89
N HIS A 63 -7.05 -9.33 -4.38
CA HIS A 63 -7.15 -8.92 -2.98
C HIS A 63 -8.48 -8.24 -2.66
N HIS A 64 -9.13 -7.62 -3.65
CA HIS A 64 -10.40 -6.91 -3.52
C HIS A 64 -11.48 -7.46 -4.49
N PRO A 65 -11.88 -8.73 -4.35
CA PRO A 65 -12.72 -9.41 -5.33
C PRO A 65 -14.12 -8.82 -5.45
N ASP A 66 -14.68 -8.27 -4.38
CA ASP A 66 -16.03 -7.67 -4.39
C ASP A 66 -16.08 -6.37 -5.20
N GLN A 67 -14.96 -5.64 -5.27
CA GLN A 67 -14.85 -4.37 -5.99
C GLN A 67 -14.46 -4.57 -7.46
N TYR A 68 -13.69 -5.62 -7.73
CA TYR A 68 -13.09 -5.86 -9.05
C TYR A 68 -13.52 -7.19 -9.69
N SER A 69 -14.64 -7.77 -9.27
CA SER A 69 -15.15 -9.04 -9.80
C SER A 69 -15.25 -9.03 -11.33
N GLU A 70 -15.76 -7.95 -11.90
CA GLU A 70 -15.88 -7.75 -13.34
C GLU A 70 -14.52 -7.62 -14.06
N CYS A 71 -13.51 -7.07 -13.38
CA CYS A 71 -12.13 -7.06 -13.90
C CYS A 71 -11.50 -8.44 -13.83
N ILE A 72 -11.69 -9.16 -12.72
CA ILE A 72 -11.16 -10.52 -12.52
C ILE A 72 -11.74 -11.47 -13.55
N LYS A 73 -13.03 -11.36 -13.89
CA LYS A 73 -13.69 -12.15 -14.96
C LYS A 73 -13.04 -11.94 -16.34
N LYS A 74 -12.45 -10.77 -16.59
CA LYS A 74 -11.72 -10.44 -17.84
C LYS A 74 -10.27 -10.93 -17.82
N VAL A 75 -9.68 -11.24 -16.66
CA VAL A 75 -8.30 -11.73 -16.57
C VAL A 75 -8.20 -13.10 -17.22
N ASP A 76 -7.15 -13.30 -18.02
CA ASP A 76 -6.82 -14.59 -18.59
C ASP A 76 -6.61 -15.65 -17.47
N PRO A 77 -7.26 -16.82 -17.52
CA PRO A 77 -7.16 -17.83 -16.46
C PRO A 77 -5.74 -18.31 -16.17
N GLN A 78 -4.89 -18.41 -17.20
CA GLN A 78 -3.49 -18.81 -17.05
C GLN A 78 -2.70 -17.71 -16.34
N LYS A 79 -2.92 -16.44 -16.72
CA LYS A 79 -2.30 -15.29 -16.02
C LYS A 79 -2.77 -15.15 -14.58
N PHE A 80 -4.05 -15.38 -14.32
CA PHE A 80 -4.59 -15.39 -12.96
C PHE A 80 -3.92 -16.48 -12.11
N LYS A 81 -3.74 -17.68 -12.67
CA LYS A 81 -3.07 -18.78 -11.99
C LYS A 81 -1.59 -18.50 -11.75
N GLU A 82 -0.88 -17.89 -12.70
CA GLU A 82 0.51 -17.43 -12.53
C GLU A 82 0.63 -16.40 -11.41
N ALA A 83 -0.34 -15.48 -11.30
CA ALA A 83 -0.29 -14.37 -10.35
C ALA A 83 -0.74 -14.75 -8.93
N VAL A 84 -1.83 -15.50 -8.81
CA VAL A 84 -2.52 -15.78 -7.54
C VAL A 84 -2.27 -17.21 -7.06
N GLY A 85 -1.78 -18.10 -7.95
CA GLY A 85 -1.53 -19.52 -7.64
C GLY A 85 -2.77 -20.40 -7.66
N GLY A 86 -3.94 -19.85 -8.02
CA GLY A 86 -5.23 -20.54 -8.01
C GLY A 86 -5.97 -20.43 -9.34
N ASP A 87 -6.97 -21.27 -9.53
CA ASP A 87 -7.87 -21.18 -10.69
C ASP A 87 -8.85 -20.00 -10.52
N ARG A 88 -8.99 -19.18 -11.56
CA ARG A 88 -9.81 -17.97 -11.55
C ARG A 88 -11.29 -18.26 -11.30
N ASP A 89 -11.83 -19.28 -11.95
CA ASP A 89 -13.27 -19.58 -11.88
C ASP A 89 -13.63 -20.18 -10.53
N ASN A 90 -12.76 -21.04 -9.99
CA ASN A 90 -12.89 -21.53 -8.62
C ASN A 90 -12.75 -20.39 -7.59
N PHE A 91 -11.84 -19.44 -7.84
CA PHE A 91 -11.68 -18.27 -6.99
C PHE A 91 -12.98 -17.44 -6.95
N LEU A 92 -13.54 -17.07 -8.10
CA LEU A 92 -14.80 -16.31 -8.18
C LEU A 92 -15.96 -17.06 -7.51
N LYS A 93 -16.09 -18.36 -7.78
CA LYS A 93 -17.11 -19.21 -7.16
C LYS A 93 -16.97 -19.29 -5.64
N SER A 94 -15.75 -19.37 -5.12
CA SER A 94 -15.48 -19.39 -3.66
C SER A 94 -15.87 -18.09 -2.96
N LYS A 95 -15.96 -16.99 -3.72
CA LYS A 95 -16.37 -15.66 -3.25
C LYS A 95 -17.83 -15.34 -3.54
N GLY A 96 -18.56 -16.23 -4.22
CA GLY A 96 -19.96 -16.02 -4.58
C GLY A 96 -20.16 -14.98 -5.70
N LEU A 97 -19.19 -14.87 -6.62
CA LEU A 97 -19.13 -13.87 -7.70
C LEU A 97 -19.31 -14.45 -9.10
#